data_AF-A0A329QNH0-F1
#
_entry.id   AF-A0A329QNH0-F1
#
_cell.length_a   1.000
_cell.length_b   1.000
_cell.length_c   1.000
_cell.angle_alpha   90.00
_cell.angle_beta   90.00
_cell.angle_gamma   90.00
#
_symmetry.space_group_name_H-M   'P 1'
#
loop_
_entity.id
_entity.type
_entity.pdbx_description
1 polymer ?
#
loop_
_entity_poly.entity_id
_entity_poly.type
_entity_poly.pdbx_seq_one_letter_code
_entity_poly.pdbx_strand_id
1 'polypeptide(L)'
;MTSIPTLPPTEPTDGSRATPPTEPGQLWAVSWGGEPLGLVLAAIAYDAYFIAWPVTDESVTPSEPCFKLATVDAKLVCWPEVETGMSNAVLESYLGQPLTGREVREIRAWVRGDDPVERLDVYPARADDDAEDALALVCNTTAAWGELDSPGLETTGGVLSTDFVDSHGVDAVRLNQVLGGVAAITRDTLAQRRLLDTSQASAIADAFGAPVDHVWSPPSGLEAVLLRTPEMKQEVVETARSVGSSEDEVRAKAWEASLIAARQERQSHDAVRERVRHALRSMRSEK
;
A
#
# COMPACT_ATOMS: atom_id res chain seq x y z
N MET A 1 -23.40 -12.60 4.32
CA MET A 1 -22.33 -12.25 3.35
C MET A 1 -22.96 -11.32 2.33
N THR A 2 -22.97 -10.03 2.65
CA THR A 2 -23.56 -9.00 1.79
C THR A 2 -22.42 -8.46 0.94
N SER A 3 -22.43 -8.78 -0.36
CA SER A 3 -21.43 -8.29 -1.31
C SER A 3 -21.53 -6.77 -1.43
N ILE A 4 -20.39 -6.10 -1.29
CA ILE A 4 -20.20 -4.73 -1.77
C ILE A 4 -20.46 -4.74 -3.29
N PRO A 5 -21.20 -3.78 -3.85
CA PRO A 5 -21.47 -3.77 -5.28
C PRO A 5 -20.16 -3.69 -6.06
N THR A 6 -19.93 -4.73 -6.86
CA THR A 6 -18.90 -4.74 -7.90
C THR A 6 -19.25 -3.65 -8.90
N LEU A 7 -18.37 -2.66 -9.05
CA LEU A 7 -18.49 -1.67 -10.12
C LEU A 7 -18.53 -2.40 -11.48
N PRO A 8 -19.32 -1.93 -12.46
CA PRO A 8 -19.21 -2.42 -13.82
C PRO A 8 -17.77 -2.21 -14.31
N PRO A 9 -17.25 -3.10 -15.18
CA PRO A 9 -15.90 -2.95 -15.71
C PRO A 9 -15.77 -1.57 -16.37
N THR A 10 -14.94 -0.72 -15.79
CA THR A 10 -14.50 0.51 -16.45
C THR A 10 -13.76 0.09 -17.70
N GLU A 11 -14.35 0.37 -18.86
CA GLU A 11 -13.64 0.25 -20.12
C GLU A 11 -12.32 1.03 -19.99
N PRO A 12 -11.19 0.46 -20.44
CA PRO A 12 -9.91 1.12 -20.38
C PRO A 12 -10.06 2.42 -21.16
N THR A 13 -10.04 3.55 -20.45
CA THR A 13 -10.07 4.84 -21.10
C THR A 13 -8.72 5.00 -21.77
N ASP A 14 -8.71 4.72 -23.08
CA ASP A 14 -7.57 4.88 -23.96
C ASP A 14 -7.12 6.35 -23.91
N GLY A 15 -5.92 6.56 -23.40
CA GLY A 15 -5.38 7.88 -23.12
C GLY A 15 -4.45 7.83 -21.94
N SER A 16 -3.17 7.53 -22.20
CA SER A 16 -2.05 7.65 -21.27
C SER A 16 -1.95 9.08 -20.72
N ARG A 17 -2.80 9.38 -19.74
CA ARG A 17 -2.64 10.51 -18.84
C ARG A 17 -1.76 9.99 -17.72
N ALA A 18 -0.63 10.65 -17.49
CA ALA A 18 0.23 10.33 -16.37
C ALA A 18 -0.61 10.29 -15.09
N THR A 19 -0.57 9.17 -14.38
CA THR A 19 -1.27 9.02 -13.10
C THR A 19 -0.74 10.10 -12.14
N PRO A 20 -1.60 10.98 -11.60
CA PRO A 20 -1.12 12.04 -10.74
C PRO A 20 -0.51 11.47 -9.45
N PRO A 21 0.42 12.19 -8.80
CA PRO A 21 0.82 11.85 -7.45
C PRO A 21 -0.40 11.95 -6.52
N THR A 22 -0.40 11.13 -5.47
CA THR A 22 -1.44 11.15 -4.44
C THR A 22 -1.43 12.49 -3.71
N GLU A 23 -2.58 13.15 -3.63
CA GLU A 23 -2.76 14.41 -2.90
C GLU A 23 -4.06 14.39 -2.08
N PRO A 24 -4.13 15.16 -0.97
CA PRO A 24 -5.35 15.28 -0.19
C PRO A 24 -6.56 15.77 -1.02
N GLY A 25 -7.68 15.09 -0.84
CA GLY A 25 -8.97 15.37 -1.45
C GLY A 25 -9.18 14.72 -2.82
N GLN A 26 -8.21 13.94 -3.29
CA GLN A 26 -8.36 13.08 -4.47
C GLN A 26 -9.16 11.82 -4.13
N LEU A 27 -10.07 11.44 -5.03
CA LEU A 27 -10.84 10.19 -5.01
C LEU A 27 -10.15 9.15 -5.90
N TRP A 28 -9.98 7.95 -5.35
CA TRP A 28 -9.29 6.85 -6.02
C TRP A 28 -10.09 5.55 -5.93
N ALA A 29 -10.03 4.77 -7.00
CA ALA A 29 -10.31 3.34 -6.94
C ALA A 29 -9.07 2.60 -6.41
N VAL A 30 -9.29 1.64 -5.53
CA VAL A 30 -8.23 0.79 -4.95
C VAL A 30 -8.42 -0.66 -5.38
N SER A 31 -7.31 -1.33 -5.68
CA SER A 31 -7.26 -2.74 -6.09
C SER A 31 -6.01 -3.44 -5.56
N TRP A 32 -6.05 -4.77 -5.50
CA TRP A 32 -4.90 -5.60 -5.16
C TRP A 32 -4.93 -6.93 -5.91
N GLY A 33 -3.81 -7.35 -6.48
CA GLY A 33 -3.77 -8.52 -7.37
C GLY A 33 -4.57 -8.34 -8.65
N GLY A 34 -4.98 -7.11 -8.97
CA GLY A 34 -5.90 -6.80 -10.06
C GLY A 34 -7.38 -7.05 -9.72
N GLU A 35 -7.72 -7.34 -8.47
CA GLU A 35 -9.09 -7.41 -7.96
C GLU A 35 -9.49 -6.07 -7.32
N PRO A 36 -10.67 -5.51 -7.66
CA PRO A 36 -11.13 -4.26 -7.08
C PRO A 36 -11.47 -4.43 -5.60
N LEU A 37 -11.04 -3.49 -4.77
CA LEU A 37 -11.32 -3.46 -3.33
C LEU A 37 -12.45 -2.48 -3.00
N GLY A 38 -12.37 -1.26 -3.54
CA GLY A 38 -13.33 -0.21 -3.22
C GLY A 38 -12.87 1.18 -3.64
N LEU A 39 -13.46 2.20 -3.00
CA LEU A 39 -13.17 3.61 -3.25
C LEU A 39 -12.66 4.27 -1.97
N VAL A 40 -11.71 5.18 -2.13
CA VAL A 40 -11.15 5.96 -1.02
C VAL A 40 -10.91 7.40 -1.41
N LEU A 41 -11.09 8.30 -0.44
CA LEU A 41 -10.63 9.68 -0.54
C LEU A 41 -9.33 9.84 0.22
N ALA A 42 -8.29 10.38 -0.41
CA ALA A 42 -7.03 10.66 0.26
C ALA A 42 -7.19 11.83 1.26
N ALA A 43 -6.93 11.59 2.54
CA ALA A 43 -6.96 12.61 3.59
C ALA A 43 -5.58 13.21 3.86
N ILE A 44 -4.51 12.41 3.74
CA ILE A 44 -3.11 12.83 3.81
C ILE A 44 -2.32 12.01 2.81
N ALA A 45 -1.35 12.60 2.12
CA ALA A 45 -0.46 11.87 1.23
C ALA A 45 1.00 11.94 1.69
N TYR A 46 1.70 10.81 1.60
CA TYR A 46 3.15 10.68 1.74
C TYR A 46 3.70 9.91 0.52
N ASP A 47 5.03 9.82 0.39
CA ASP A 47 5.67 9.23 -0.79
C ASP A 47 5.29 7.75 -1.02
N ALA A 48 5.20 6.97 0.05
CA ALA A 48 4.97 5.52 -0.03
C ALA A 48 3.58 5.07 0.45
N TYR A 49 2.88 5.91 1.21
CA TYR A 49 1.60 5.59 1.81
C TYR A 49 0.74 6.85 1.94
N PHE A 50 -0.54 6.68 2.20
CA PHE A 50 -1.47 7.77 2.39
C PHE A 50 -2.47 7.41 3.51
N ILE A 51 -3.08 8.41 4.12
CA ILE A 51 -4.22 8.21 5.02
C ILE A 51 -5.47 8.42 4.19
N ALA A 52 -6.40 7.48 4.26
CA ALA A 52 -7.60 7.42 3.47
C ALA A 52 -8.86 7.53 4.34
N TRP A 53 -9.92 8.09 3.75
CA TRP A 53 -11.29 7.88 4.20
C TRP A 53 -11.99 6.93 3.24
N PRO A 54 -12.65 5.87 3.72
CA PRO A 54 -13.47 5.02 2.87
C PRO A 54 -14.58 5.80 2.21
N VAL A 55 -14.91 5.37 1.00
CA VAL A 55 -16.05 5.88 0.23
C VAL A 55 -16.95 4.73 -0.15
N THR A 56 -18.22 4.81 0.23
CA THR A 56 -19.26 3.82 -0.08
C THR A 56 -20.38 4.45 -0.90
N ASP A 57 -21.38 3.66 -1.26
CA ASP A 57 -22.68 4.20 -1.70
C ASP A 57 -23.61 4.47 -0.49
N GLU A 58 -24.79 5.03 -0.75
CA GLU A 58 -25.80 5.37 0.28
C GLU A 58 -26.52 4.16 0.89
N SER A 59 -26.31 2.93 0.39
CA SER A 59 -26.96 1.73 0.93
C SER A 59 -26.36 1.27 2.27
N VAL A 60 -25.18 1.78 2.63
CA VAL A 60 -24.43 1.43 3.86
C VAL A 60 -24.85 2.32 5.03
N THR A 61 -26.17 2.57 5.21
CA THR A 61 -26.81 3.34 6.29
C THR A 61 -25.90 4.35 7.01
N PRO A 62 -25.45 5.42 6.34
CA PRO A 62 -24.48 6.35 6.92
C PRO A 62 -25.09 7.22 8.02
N SER A 63 -24.23 7.70 8.92
CA SER A 63 -24.56 8.65 9.97
C SER A 63 -23.47 9.72 10.11
N GLU A 64 -23.76 10.82 10.80
CA GLU A 64 -22.76 11.83 11.16
C GLU A 64 -21.52 11.15 11.79
N PRO A 65 -20.27 11.47 11.36
CA PRO A 65 -19.86 12.60 10.52
C PRO A 65 -19.77 12.30 9.01
N CYS A 66 -20.43 11.26 8.51
CA CYS A 66 -20.44 10.97 7.08
C CYS A 66 -21.07 12.08 6.26
N PHE A 67 -20.57 12.29 5.04
CA PHE A 67 -21.08 13.33 4.13
C PHE A 67 -21.08 12.87 2.68
N LYS A 68 -21.93 13.49 1.86
CA LYS A 68 -21.99 13.20 0.42
C LYS A 68 -20.84 13.85 -0.32
N LEU A 69 -20.23 13.10 -1.23
CA LEU A 69 -19.26 13.64 -2.17
C LEU A 69 -19.99 14.20 -3.40
N ALA A 70 -19.71 15.45 -3.74
CA ALA A 70 -20.19 16.06 -4.97
C ALA A 70 -19.42 15.47 -6.17
N THR A 71 -19.94 14.38 -6.73
CA THR A 71 -19.43 13.78 -7.99
C THR A 71 -20.52 13.79 -9.05
N VAL A 72 -20.12 13.76 -10.32
CA VAL A 72 -21.02 14.02 -11.47
C VAL A 72 -22.05 12.89 -11.66
N ASP A 73 -21.72 11.65 -11.26
CA ASP A 73 -22.46 10.46 -11.70
C ASP A 73 -22.82 9.45 -10.59
N ALA A 74 -22.36 9.65 -9.34
CA ALA A 74 -22.54 8.67 -8.28
C ALA A 74 -22.92 9.28 -6.93
N LYS A 75 -23.82 8.60 -6.22
CA LYS A 75 -24.20 8.92 -4.85
C LYS A 75 -23.20 8.30 -3.87
N LEU A 76 -22.09 8.98 -3.70
CA LEU A 76 -20.97 8.51 -2.89
C LEU A 76 -21.00 9.16 -1.49
N VAL A 77 -20.70 8.34 -0.49
CA VAL A 77 -20.65 8.70 0.92
C VAL A 77 -19.23 8.55 1.43
N CYS A 78 -18.69 9.60 2.03
CA CYS A 78 -17.37 9.56 2.65
C CYS A 78 -17.49 9.36 4.16
N TRP A 79 -16.61 8.52 4.71
CA TRP A 79 -16.57 8.13 6.12
C TRP A 79 -15.31 8.69 6.80
N PRO A 80 -15.29 9.98 7.18
CA PRO A 80 -14.07 10.64 7.61
C PRO A 80 -13.57 10.22 9.00
N GLU A 81 -14.40 9.55 9.79
CA GLU A 81 -14.02 8.99 11.10
C GLU A 81 -13.24 7.68 10.98
N VAL A 82 -13.33 7.00 9.83
CA VAL A 82 -12.62 5.74 9.56
C VAL A 82 -11.31 6.04 8.84
N GLU A 83 -10.40 6.77 9.51
CA GLU A 83 -9.08 7.07 8.98
C GLU A 83 -8.19 5.82 8.96
N THR A 84 -7.79 5.37 7.76
CA THR A 84 -6.93 4.19 7.59
C THR A 84 -5.67 4.53 6.79
N GLY A 85 -4.51 4.10 7.28
CA GLY A 85 -3.25 4.17 6.52
C GLY A 85 -3.18 3.07 5.47
N MET A 86 -2.81 3.42 4.24
CA MET A 86 -2.75 2.49 3.11
C MET A 86 -1.51 2.73 2.28
N SER A 87 -0.91 1.67 1.74
CA SER A 87 0.17 1.80 0.76
C SER A 87 -0.34 2.47 -0.51
N ASN A 88 0.48 3.34 -1.12
CA ASN A 88 0.18 3.87 -2.45
C ASN A 88 0.04 2.75 -3.51
N ALA A 89 0.56 1.55 -3.22
CA ALA A 89 0.50 0.38 -4.09
C ALA A 89 -0.93 -0.11 -4.36
N VAL A 90 -1.90 0.23 -3.51
CA VAL A 90 -3.30 -0.16 -3.71
C VAL A 90 -4.03 0.76 -4.70
N LEU A 91 -3.48 1.93 -5.03
CA LEU A 91 -4.13 2.91 -5.90
C LEU A 91 -4.12 2.41 -7.35
N GLU A 92 -5.32 2.31 -7.94
CA GLU A 92 -5.50 1.81 -9.31
C GLU A 92 -5.86 2.92 -10.28
N SER A 93 -6.92 3.67 -9.99
CA SER A 93 -7.45 4.69 -10.90
C SER A 93 -7.82 5.97 -10.17
N TYR A 94 -7.32 7.10 -10.67
CA TYR A 94 -7.72 8.42 -10.21
C TYR A 94 -9.10 8.77 -10.77
N LEU A 95 -10.03 9.15 -9.90
CA LEU A 95 -11.43 9.42 -10.26
C LEU A 95 -11.81 10.90 -10.16
N GLY A 96 -10.91 11.75 -9.67
CA GLY A 96 -11.16 13.19 -9.53
C GLY A 96 -10.71 13.73 -8.17
N GLN A 97 -10.93 15.02 -7.97
CA GLN A 97 -10.59 15.71 -6.72
C GLN A 97 -11.83 16.45 -6.21
N PRO A 98 -12.77 15.74 -5.56
CA PRO A 98 -14.01 16.34 -5.07
C PRO A 98 -13.78 17.33 -3.92
N LEU A 99 -12.62 17.27 -3.25
CA LEU A 99 -12.25 18.17 -2.16
C LEU A 99 -10.86 18.75 -2.39
N THR A 100 -10.66 19.99 -1.97
CA THR A 100 -9.33 20.59 -1.88
C THR A 100 -8.63 20.17 -0.58
N GLY A 101 -7.31 20.26 -0.54
CA GLY A 101 -6.55 19.96 0.69
C GLY A 101 -6.84 20.89 1.87
N ARG A 102 -7.45 22.08 1.65
CA ARG A 102 -7.96 22.92 2.75
C ARG A 102 -9.21 22.30 3.36
N GLU A 103 -10.11 21.86 2.49
CA GLU A 103 -11.40 21.32 2.87
C GLU A 103 -11.25 20.01 3.64
N VAL A 104 -10.32 19.15 3.21
CA VAL A 104 -9.95 17.94 3.94
C VAL A 104 -9.46 18.26 5.36
N ARG A 105 -8.62 19.29 5.52
CA ARG A 105 -8.13 19.70 6.85
C ARG A 105 -9.24 20.21 7.77
N GLU A 106 -10.16 20.99 7.22
CA GLU A 106 -11.35 21.47 7.95
C GLU A 106 -12.24 20.30 8.43
N ILE A 107 -12.47 19.30 7.57
CA ILE A 107 -13.24 18.09 7.93
C ILE A 107 -12.53 17.29 9.02
N ARG A 108 -11.22 17.08 8.92
CA ARG A 108 -10.43 16.37 9.94
C ARG A 108 -10.50 17.06 11.30
N ALA A 109 -10.50 18.40 11.31
CA ALA A 109 -10.67 19.20 12.51
C ALA A 109 -12.07 19.00 13.10
N TRP A 110 -13.12 19.10 12.28
CA TRP A 110 -14.50 18.89 12.70
C TRP A 110 -14.74 17.50 13.31
N VAL A 111 -14.25 16.43 12.67
CA VAL A 111 -14.35 15.05 13.19
C VAL A 111 -13.65 14.89 14.55
N ARG A 112 -12.69 15.75 14.87
CA ARG A 112 -11.99 15.79 16.18
C ARG A 112 -12.65 16.70 17.21
N GLY A 113 -13.79 17.31 16.89
CA GLY A 113 -14.58 18.13 17.80
C GLY A 113 -14.52 19.64 17.55
N ASP A 114 -13.91 20.10 16.46
CA ASP A 114 -14.01 21.50 16.04
C ASP A 114 -15.39 21.79 15.39
N ASP A 115 -15.64 23.05 15.04
CA ASP A 115 -16.92 23.48 14.46
C ASP A 115 -17.26 22.76 13.14
N PRO A 116 -18.54 22.43 12.89
CA PRO A 116 -18.98 21.80 11.66
C PRO A 116 -18.65 22.59 10.39
N VAL A 117 -18.33 21.85 9.33
CA VAL A 117 -18.04 22.42 8.01
C VAL A 117 -19.36 22.71 7.28
N GLU A 118 -19.80 23.97 7.28
CA GLU A 118 -21.13 24.40 6.78
C GLU A 118 -21.44 24.02 5.30
N ARG A 119 -20.41 23.81 4.48
CA ARG A 119 -20.54 23.54 3.04
C ARG A 119 -20.75 22.06 2.69
N LEU A 120 -20.75 21.16 3.67
CA LEU A 120 -20.93 19.72 3.44
C LEU A 120 -22.39 19.30 3.59
N ASP A 121 -22.84 18.42 2.70
CA ASP A 121 -24.10 17.70 2.85
C ASP A 121 -23.86 16.50 3.78
N VAL A 122 -23.91 16.76 5.09
CA VAL A 122 -23.67 15.79 6.17
C VAL A 122 -24.94 14.96 6.41
N TYR A 123 -24.76 13.66 6.63
CA TYR A 123 -25.86 12.78 7.01
C TYR A 123 -26.32 13.07 8.45
N PRO A 124 -27.64 12.99 8.75
CA PRO A 124 -28.12 13.17 10.12
C PRO A 124 -27.48 12.17 11.09
N ALA A 125 -27.26 12.62 12.33
CA ALA A 125 -26.90 11.74 13.44
C ALA A 125 -27.97 10.66 13.66
N ARG A 126 -27.51 9.43 13.86
CA ARG A 126 -28.31 8.22 14.11
C ARG A 126 -27.65 7.45 15.24
N ALA A 127 -28.47 6.80 16.06
CA ALA A 127 -28.04 5.99 17.19
C ALA A 127 -28.82 4.66 17.20
N ASP A 128 -29.04 4.10 16.00
CA ASP A 128 -29.69 2.82 15.79
C ASP A 128 -28.66 1.74 15.41
N ASP A 129 -29.00 0.48 15.70
CA ASP A 129 -28.11 -0.67 15.46
C ASP A 129 -27.64 -0.75 14.00
N ASP A 130 -28.48 -0.34 13.03
CA ASP A 130 -28.13 -0.36 11.60
C ASP A 130 -26.94 0.58 11.28
N ALA A 131 -26.90 1.76 11.91
CA ALA A 131 -25.80 2.72 11.73
C ALA A 131 -24.50 2.24 12.41
N GLU A 132 -24.60 1.60 13.58
CA GLU A 132 -23.44 1.00 14.27
C GLU A 132 -22.85 -0.17 13.46
N ASP A 133 -23.71 -1.06 12.95
CA ASP A 133 -23.32 -2.18 12.09
C ASP A 133 -22.66 -1.70 10.79
N ALA A 134 -23.17 -0.61 10.20
CA ALA A 134 -22.58 -0.01 9.01
C ALA A 134 -21.17 0.54 9.29
N LEU A 135 -20.99 1.28 10.38
CA LEU A 135 -19.66 1.77 10.78
C LEU A 135 -18.70 0.60 11.03
N ALA A 136 -19.13 -0.43 11.76
CA ALA A 136 -18.32 -1.61 12.03
C ALA A 136 -17.92 -2.34 10.74
N LEU A 137 -18.83 -2.48 9.77
CA LEU A 137 -18.54 -3.07 8.46
C LEU A 137 -17.47 -2.27 7.71
N VAL A 138 -17.57 -0.94 7.68
CA VAL A 138 -16.61 -0.07 6.98
C VAL A 138 -15.25 -0.12 7.66
N CYS A 139 -15.20 -0.07 9.00
CA CYS A 139 -13.97 -0.23 9.80
C CYS A 139 -13.27 -1.55 9.51
N ASN A 140 -13.99 -2.68 9.60
CA ASN A 140 -13.41 -4.02 9.38
C ASN A 140 -12.92 -4.21 7.95
N THR A 141 -13.69 -3.72 6.97
CA THR A 141 -13.33 -3.82 5.55
C THR A 141 -12.07 -3.02 5.24
N THR A 142 -12.00 -1.78 5.73
CA THR A 142 -10.86 -0.90 5.46
C THR A 142 -9.61 -1.28 6.23
N ALA A 143 -9.74 -1.81 7.45
CA ALA A 143 -8.61 -2.37 8.20
C ALA A 143 -7.89 -3.44 7.39
N ALA A 144 -8.63 -4.37 6.76
CA ALA A 144 -8.06 -5.40 5.89
C ALA A 144 -7.30 -4.82 4.69
N TRP A 145 -7.72 -3.66 4.16
CA TRP A 145 -7.00 -3.00 3.07
C TRP A 145 -5.71 -2.30 3.55
N GLY A 146 -5.68 -1.80 4.79
CA GLY A 146 -4.50 -1.17 5.38
C GLY A 146 -3.34 -2.15 5.61
N GLU A 147 -3.64 -3.45 5.72
CA GLU A 147 -2.65 -4.52 5.84
C GLU A 147 -1.98 -4.91 4.51
N LEU A 148 -2.54 -4.46 3.37
CA LEU A 148 -1.99 -4.75 2.04
C LEU A 148 -0.65 -4.04 1.80
N ASP A 149 0.26 -4.71 1.09
CA ASP A 149 1.63 -4.25 0.82
C ASP A 149 2.49 -3.99 2.08
N SER A 150 2.01 -4.42 3.26
CA SER A 150 2.80 -4.45 4.49
C SER A 150 3.68 -5.71 4.47
N PRO A 151 5.03 -5.56 4.43
CA PRO A 151 5.92 -6.70 4.53
C PRO A 151 5.79 -7.31 5.92
N GLY A 152 5.45 -8.61 5.96
CA GLY A 152 5.23 -9.36 7.19
C GLY A 152 5.48 -10.86 6.99
N LEU A 153 5.32 -11.62 8.08
CA LEU A 153 5.53 -13.08 8.15
C LEU A 153 4.71 -13.89 7.13
N GLU A 154 3.57 -13.35 6.71
CA GLU A 154 2.57 -14.08 5.91
C GLU A 154 2.56 -13.66 4.44
N THR A 155 3.32 -12.61 4.09
CA THR A 155 3.31 -12.00 2.76
C THR A 155 4.61 -12.36 2.01
N THR A 156 5.50 -11.40 1.79
CA THR A 156 6.75 -11.58 1.02
C THR A 156 8.02 -11.43 1.84
N GLY A 157 7.90 -11.30 3.17
CA GLY A 157 9.03 -11.12 4.07
C GLY A 157 9.57 -9.69 4.09
N GLY A 158 10.64 -9.47 4.86
CA GLY A 158 11.25 -8.15 5.04
C GLY A 158 12.78 -8.19 4.88
N VAL A 159 13.42 -7.02 4.84
CA VAL A 159 14.89 -6.95 4.87
C VAL A 159 15.41 -7.08 6.29
N LEU A 160 16.64 -7.56 6.49
CA LEU A 160 17.25 -7.58 7.82
C LEU A 160 17.24 -6.17 8.44
N SER A 161 16.72 -6.04 9.66
CA SER A 161 16.64 -4.77 10.39
C SER A 161 18.03 -4.26 10.78
N THR A 162 18.32 -2.97 10.53
CA THR A 162 19.56 -2.35 11.04
C THR A 162 19.57 -2.27 12.55
N ASP A 163 18.43 -1.95 13.15
CA ASP A 163 18.29 -1.85 14.61
C ASP A 163 18.55 -3.20 15.26
N PHE A 164 18.11 -4.28 14.60
CA PHE A 164 18.41 -5.64 15.02
C PHE A 164 19.89 -5.96 14.94
N VAL A 165 20.53 -5.65 13.80
CA VAL A 165 21.96 -5.85 13.56
C VAL A 165 22.78 -5.14 14.63
N ASP A 166 22.46 -3.87 14.91
CA ASP A 166 23.18 -3.03 15.86
C ASP A 166 22.94 -3.50 17.31
N SER A 167 21.70 -3.81 17.67
CA SER A 167 21.33 -4.19 19.04
C SER A 167 21.84 -5.59 19.44
N HIS A 168 21.94 -6.51 18.49
CA HIS A 168 22.33 -7.91 18.75
C HIS A 168 23.76 -8.23 18.28
N GLY A 169 24.48 -7.23 17.75
CA GLY A 169 25.86 -7.39 17.27
C GLY A 169 25.97 -8.46 16.19
N VAL A 170 25.06 -8.44 15.22
CA VAL A 170 25.00 -9.47 14.16
C VAL A 170 26.25 -9.41 13.29
N ASP A 171 27.09 -10.43 13.39
CA ASP A 171 28.29 -10.56 12.57
C ASP A 171 28.07 -11.47 11.35
N ALA A 172 28.83 -11.21 10.28
CA ALA A 172 28.70 -11.93 9.02
C ALA A 172 29.02 -13.43 9.11
N VAL A 173 29.89 -13.85 10.04
CA VAL A 173 30.28 -15.27 10.16
C VAL A 173 29.11 -16.06 10.75
N ARG A 174 28.56 -15.56 11.86
CA ARG A 174 27.42 -16.18 12.53
C ARG A 174 26.17 -16.15 11.65
N LEU A 175 25.88 -15.01 11.01
CA LEU A 175 24.76 -14.93 10.06
C LEU A 175 24.92 -15.91 8.89
N ASN A 176 26.14 -16.08 8.37
CA ASN A 176 26.40 -17.05 7.30
C ASN A 176 26.15 -18.50 7.74
N GLN A 177 26.44 -18.85 8.99
CA GLN A 177 26.13 -20.18 9.52
C GLN A 177 24.62 -20.42 9.59
N VAL A 178 23.86 -19.41 10.01
CA VAL A 178 22.39 -19.47 10.08
C VAL A 178 21.77 -19.60 8.68
N LEU A 179 22.26 -18.84 7.70
CA LEU A 179 21.73 -18.81 6.33
C LEU A 179 22.28 -19.92 5.41
N GLY A 180 22.85 -21.00 5.98
CA GLY A 180 23.27 -22.18 5.21
C GLY A 180 24.61 -22.05 4.48
N GLY A 181 25.45 -21.08 4.84
CA GLY A 181 26.86 -21.03 4.47
C GLY A 181 27.19 -20.31 3.15
N VAL A 182 26.20 -19.73 2.46
CA VAL A 182 26.42 -19.05 1.18
C VAL A 182 26.80 -17.58 1.38
N ALA A 183 28.10 -17.28 1.26
CA ALA A 183 28.63 -15.93 1.52
C ALA A 183 27.96 -14.80 0.71
N ALA A 184 27.54 -15.10 -0.52
CA ALA A 184 26.83 -14.13 -1.36
C ALA A 184 25.44 -13.75 -0.78
N ILE A 185 24.70 -14.73 -0.24
CA ILE A 185 23.40 -14.51 0.40
C ILE A 185 23.61 -13.65 1.65
N THR A 186 24.52 -14.05 2.53
CA THR A 186 24.83 -13.33 3.77
C THR A 186 25.19 -11.87 3.52
N ARG A 187 26.07 -11.61 2.56
CA ARG A 187 26.46 -10.24 2.20
C ARG A 187 25.26 -9.42 1.72
N ASP A 188 24.41 -10.01 0.89
CA ASP A 188 23.28 -9.31 0.30
C ASP A 188 22.17 -9.06 1.34
N THR A 189 21.99 -9.99 2.28
CA THR A 189 21.13 -9.82 3.47
C THR A 189 21.63 -8.70 4.39
N LEU A 190 22.92 -8.68 4.75
CA LEU A 190 23.50 -7.60 5.57
C LEU A 190 23.42 -6.23 4.88
N ALA A 191 23.52 -6.21 3.56
CA ALA A 191 23.39 -4.99 2.77
C ALA A 191 21.92 -4.55 2.56
N GLN A 192 20.94 -5.27 3.14
CA GLN A 192 19.50 -5.05 2.96
C GLN A 192 19.07 -5.05 1.49
N ARG A 193 19.63 -5.98 0.69
CA ARG A 193 19.33 -6.16 -0.75
C ARG A 193 18.60 -7.45 -1.06
N ARG A 194 18.17 -8.15 -0.01
CA ARG A 194 17.50 -9.44 -0.08
C ARG A 194 16.43 -9.49 0.98
N LEU A 195 15.28 -10.03 0.62
CA LEU A 195 14.21 -10.32 1.54
C LEU A 195 14.50 -11.62 2.29
N LEU A 196 14.15 -11.61 3.57
CA LEU A 196 14.14 -12.77 4.43
C LEU A 196 12.75 -13.39 4.34
N ASP A 197 12.71 -14.66 3.97
CA ASP A 197 11.50 -15.45 4.20
C ASP A 197 11.31 -15.75 5.70
N THR A 198 10.11 -16.20 6.06
CA THR A 198 9.73 -16.50 7.44
C THR A 198 10.64 -17.54 8.11
N SER A 199 11.14 -18.52 7.35
CA SER A 199 12.04 -19.54 7.87
C SER A 199 13.42 -18.96 8.19
N GLN A 200 13.94 -18.10 7.32
CA GLN A 200 15.21 -17.41 7.51
C GLN A 200 15.15 -16.45 8.70
N ALA A 201 14.09 -15.67 8.79
CA ALA A 201 13.90 -14.73 9.89
C ALA A 201 13.75 -15.44 11.24
N SER A 202 12.99 -16.55 11.29
CA SER A 202 12.87 -17.37 12.49
C SER A 202 14.22 -17.98 12.90
N ALA A 203 14.99 -18.49 11.94
CA ALA A 203 16.32 -19.04 12.21
C ALA A 203 17.30 -17.98 12.74
N ILE A 204 17.21 -16.74 12.24
CA ILE A 204 17.99 -15.60 12.76
C ILE A 204 17.52 -15.24 14.17
N ALA A 205 16.22 -15.10 14.41
CA ALA A 205 15.66 -14.83 15.73
C ALA A 205 16.15 -15.84 16.78
N ASP A 206 16.04 -17.14 16.48
CA ASP A 206 16.48 -18.21 17.37
C ASP A 206 17.99 -18.16 17.62
N ALA A 207 18.78 -17.93 16.57
CA ALA A 207 20.23 -17.89 16.68
C ALA A 207 20.74 -16.72 17.51
N PHE A 208 20.00 -15.61 17.58
CA PHE A 208 20.38 -14.38 18.28
C PHE A 208 19.53 -14.11 19.53
N GLY A 209 18.57 -14.98 19.86
CA GLY A 209 17.77 -14.92 21.09
C GLY A 209 16.80 -13.74 21.11
N ALA A 210 16.12 -13.46 19.99
CA ALA A 210 15.27 -12.29 19.82
C ALA A 210 13.87 -12.65 19.28
N PRO A 211 12.87 -11.77 19.46
CA PRO A 211 11.58 -11.89 18.77
C PRO A 211 11.72 -11.83 17.24
N VAL A 212 10.96 -12.66 16.51
CA VAL A 212 11.05 -12.75 15.04
C VAL A 212 10.63 -11.47 14.33
N ASP A 213 9.65 -10.76 14.88
CA ASP A 213 9.16 -9.46 14.41
C ASP A 213 10.22 -8.35 14.48
N HIS A 214 11.24 -8.52 15.33
CA HIS A 214 12.35 -7.57 15.40
C HIS A 214 13.45 -7.84 14.36
N VAL A 215 13.47 -9.02 13.72
CA VAL A 215 14.56 -9.42 12.81
C VAL A 215 14.55 -8.63 11.51
N TRP A 216 13.36 -8.25 11.02
CA TRP A 216 13.24 -7.56 9.74
C TRP A 216 12.69 -6.14 9.86
N SER A 217 12.73 -5.45 8.73
CA SER A 217 12.04 -4.19 8.49
C SER A 217 11.49 -4.17 7.07
N PRO A 218 10.53 -3.29 6.77
CA PRO A 218 10.08 -3.08 5.41
C PRO A 218 11.21 -2.70 4.47
N PRO A 219 11.18 -3.14 3.19
CA PRO A 219 12.08 -2.61 2.17
C PRO A 219 11.95 -1.09 2.07
N SER A 220 13.10 -0.43 1.98
CA SER A 220 13.22 1.02 1.87
C SER A 220 14.04 1.41 0.64
N GLY A 221 14.17 2.71 0.39
CA GLY A 221 14.86 3.25 -0.78
C GLY A 221 13.95 3.60 -1.94
N LEU A 222 14.52 4.25 -2.96
CA LEU A 222 13.78 4.80 -4.09
C LEU A 222 13.08 3.70 -4.91
N GLU A 223 13.69 2.52 -5.03
CA GLU A 223 13.12 1.36 -5.70
C GLU A 223 11.82 0.90 -5.04
N ALA A 224 11.81 0.80 -3.71
CA ALA A 224 10.65 0.38 -2.93
C ALA A 224 9.53 1.43 -3.00
N VAL A 225 9.87 2.72 -2.87
CA VAL A 225 8.91 3.83 -3.02
C VAL A 225 8.32 3.83 -4.42
N LEU A 226 9.15 3.73 -5.45
CA LEU A 226 8.71 3.74 -6.84
C LEU A 226 7.78 2.59 -7.14
N LEU A 227 8.10 1.37 -6.70
CA LEU A 227 7.22 0.22 -6.90
C LEU A 227 5.84 0.51 -6.32
N ARG A 228 5.73 1.14 -5.15
CA ARG A 228 4.46 1.51 -4.51
C ARG A 228 3.72 2.66 -5.18
N THR A 229 4.29 3.34 -6.18
CA THR A 229 3.56 4.43 -6.83
C THR A 229 2.41 3.92 -7.71
N PRO A 230 1.33 4.71 -7.85
CA PRO A 230 0.23 4.36 -8.76
C PRO A 230 0.68 4.16 -10.22
N GLU A 231 1.73 4.88 -10.66
CA GLU A 231 2.28 4.75 -12.02
C GLU A 231 2.83 3.35 -12.32
N MET A 232 3.24 2.58 -11.30
CA MET A 232 3.75 1.22 -11.48
C MET A 232 2.68 0.15 -11.39
N LYS A 233 1.45 0.48 -10.94
CA LYS A 233 0.39 -0.49 -10.65
C LYS A 233 0.11 -1.42 -11.83
N GLN A 234 -0.13 -0.84 -13.01
CA GLN A 234 -0.46 -1.60 -14.21
C GLN A 234 0.70 -2.53 -14.62
N GLU A 235 1.93 -2.03 -14.66
CA GLU A 235 3.10 -2.83 -15.04
C GLU A 235 3.33 -4.01 -14.06
N VAL A 236 3.11 -3.80 -12.77
CA VAL A 236 3.22 -4.85 -11.75
C VAL A 236 2.12 -5.90 -11.93
N VAL A 237 0.85 -5.50 -12.02
CA VAL A 237 -0.29 -6.42 -12.14
C VAL A 237 -0.21 -7.25 -13.42
N GLU A 238 0.15 -6.63 -14.54
CA GLU A 238 0.39 -7.35 -15.80
C GLU A 238 1.55 -8.35 -15.67
N THR A 239 2.63 -7.97 -14.98
CA THR A 239 3.75 -8.88 -14.75
C THR A 239 3.30 -10.06 -13.91
N ALA A 240 2.60 -9.83 -12.79
CA ALA A 240 2.06 -10.84 -11.89
C ALA A 240 1.19 -11.86 -12.65
N ARG A 241 0.24 -11.38 -13.46
CA ARG A 241 -0.59 -12.22 -14.33
C ARG A 241 0.25 -13.00 -15.34
N SER A 242 1.21 -12.35 -15.99
CA SER A 242 2.05 -12.97 -17.02
C SER A 242 2.94 -14.08 -16.46
N VAL A 243 3.47 -13.94 -15.24
CA VAL A 243 4.35 -14.93 -14.61
C VAL A 243 3.59 -15.96 -13.78
N GLY A 244 2.34 -15.69 -13.39
CA GLY A 244 1.55 -16.56 -12.51
C GLY A 244 1.94 -16.42 -11.03
N SER A 245 2.37 -15.21 -10.63
CA SER A 245 2.72 -14.85 -9.24
C SER A 245 1.72 -13.85 -8.68
N SER A 246 1.72 -13.65 -7.36
CA SER A 246 0.95 -12.57 -6.74
C SER A 246 1.56 -11.19 -7.05
N GLU A 247 0.76 -10.13 -6.90
CA GLU A 247 1.25 -8.75 -7.00
C GLU A 247 2.42 -8.51 -6.03
N ASP A 248 2.30 -9.00 -4.79
CA ASP A 248 3.31 -8.85 -3.76
C ASP A 248 4.64 -9.52 -4.14
N GLU A 249 4.58 -10.78 -4.58
CA GLU A 249 5.76 -11.53 -5.03
C GLU A 249 6.49 -10.83 -6.17
N VAL A 250 5.74 -10.20 -7.08
CA VAL A 250 6.33 -9.45 -8.18
C VAL A 250 7.00 -8.18 -7.70
N ARG A 251 6.39 -7.42 -6.79
CA ARG A 251 6.99 -6.22 -6.19
C ARG A 251 8.28 -6.57 -5.47
N ALA A 252 8.25 -7.62 -4.65
CA ALA A 252 9.39 -8.17 -3.93
C ALA A 252 10.55 -8.54 -4.86
N LYS A 253 10.30 -9.38 -5.88
CA LYS A 253 11.31 -9.81 -6.86
C LYS A 253 11.86 -8.65 -7.70
N ALA A 254 10.99 -7.73 -8.12
CA ALA A 254 11.40 -6.56 -8.87
C ALA A 254 12.31 -5.64 -8.04
N TRP A 255 11.99 -5.46 -6.76
CA TRP A 255 12.83 -4.71 -5.82
C TRP A 255 14.22 -5.35 -5.69
N GLU A 256 14.31 -6.65 -5.39
CA GLU A 256 15.60 -7.37 -5.27
C GLU A 256 16.42 -7.27 -6.56
N ALA A 257 15.81 -7.55 -7.71
CA ALA A 257 16.47 -7.51 -9.01
C ALA A 257 16.98 -6.10 -9.37
N SER A 258 16.21 -5.06 -9.04
CA SER A 258 16.61 -3.67 -9.28
C SER A 258 17.82 -3.24 -8.44
N LEU A 259 17.95 -3.75 -7.20
CA LEU A 259 19.10 -3.49 -6.34
C LEU A 259 20.37 -4.24 -6.77
N ILE A 260 20.22 -5.44 -7.36
CA ILE A 260 21.33 -6.17 -7.95
C ILE A 260 21.88 -5.40 -9.16
N ALA A 261 20.99 -4.88 -10.02
CA ALA A 261 21.36 -4.06 -11.18
C ALA A 261 22.03 -2.73 -10.79
N ALA A 262 21.60 -2.11 -9.67
CA ALA A 262 22.15 -0.84 -9.18
C ALA A 262 23.65 -0.89 -8.84
N ARG A 263 24.27 -2.07 -8.69
CA ARG A 263 25.72 -2.23 -8.44
C ARG A 263 26.60 -1.66 -9.55
N GLN A 264 26.03 -1.33 -10.72
CA GLN A 264 26.77 -0.97 -11.92
C GLN A 264 26.59 0.49 -12.38
N GLU A 265 25.70 1.30 -11.76
CA GLU A 265 25.30 2.61 -12.32
C GLU A 265 25.10 3.75 -11.30
N ARG A 266 25.09 5.01 -11.79
CA ARG A 266 24.83 6.22 -10.99
C ARG A 266 23.37 6.28 -10.50
N GLN A 267 23.18 6.81 -9.28
CA GLN A 267 21.87 6.99 -8.66
C GLN A 267 21.22 8.31 -9.12
N SER A 268 20.34 8.24 -10.11
CA SER A 268 19.34 9.28 -10.43
C SER A 268 17.95 8.67 -10.39
N HIS A 269 16.91 9.48 -10.19
CA HIS A 269 15.51 9.01 -10.18
C HIS A 269 15.14 8.27 -11.48
N ASP A 270 15.56 8.80 -12.63
CA ASP A 270 15.28 8.17 -13.93
C ASP A 270 16.02 6.83 -14.07
N ALA A 271 17.25 6.74 -13.58
CA ALA A 271 17.99 5.47 -13.57
C ALA A 271 17.33 4.42 -12.66
N VAL A 272 16.82 4.82 -11.49
CA VAL A 272 16.04 3.92 -10.61
C VAL A 272 14.80 3.42 -11.34
N ARG A 273 14.07 4.33 -12.00
CA ARG A 273 12.86 3.98 -12.75
C ARG A 273 13.13 2.98 -13.86
N GLU A 274 14.15 3.22 -14.67
CA GLU A 274 14.52 2.29 -15.74
C GLU A 274 14.98 0.93 -15.21
N ARG A 275 15.69 0.88 -14.06
CA ARG A 275 16.07 -0.39 -13.44
C ARG A 275 14.87 -1.18 -12.93
N VAL A 276 13.91 -0.54 -12.27
CA VAL A 276 12.68 -1.19 -11.80
C VAL A 276 11.87 -1.73 -12.98
N ARG A 277 11.66 -0.92 -14.02
CA ARG A 277 10.99 -1.36 -15.25
C ARG A 277 11.74 -2.47 -15.98
N HIS A 278 13.07 -2.41 -15.99
CA HIS A 278 13.89 -3.47 -16.56
C HIS A 278 13.70 -4.77 -15.78
N ALA A 279 13.73 -4.73 -14.44
CA ALA A 279 13.48 -5.90 -13.60
C ALA A 279 12.11 -6.53 -13.89
N LEU A 280 11.04 -5.73 -13.95
CA LEU A 280 9.69 -6.20 -14.30
C LEU A 280 9.66 -6.84 -15.70
N ARG A 281 10.28 -6.21 -16.71
CA ARG A 281 10.35 -6.75 -18.07
C ARG A 281 11.12 -8.07 -18.15
N SER A 282 12.26 -8.16 -17.47
CA SER A 282 13.10 -9.37 -17.46
C SER A 282 12.35 -10.57 -16.89
N MET A 283 11.57 -10.36 -15.82
CA MET A 283 10.71 -11.41 -15.24
C MET A 283 9.69 -11.98 -16.24
N ARG A 284 9.15 -11.14 -17.14
CA ARG A 284 8.22 -11.59 -18.20
C ARG A 284 8.93 -12.43 -19.28
N SER A 285 10.22 -12.21 -19.49
CA SER A 285 11.02 -12.85 -20.55
C SER A 285 11.66 -14.19 -20.17
N GLU A 286 11.66 -14.55 -18.89
CA GLU A 286 12.23 -15.81 -18.38
C GLU A 286 11.27 -17.02 -18.48
N LYS A 287 10.15 -16.88 -19.20
CA LYS A 287 9.22 -17.97 -19.56
C LYS A 287 9.53 -18.56 -20.93
#